data_AF-A0A532DQJ7-F1
#
_entry.id   AF-A0A532DQJ7-F1
#
_cell.length_a   1.000
_cell.length_b   1.000
_cell.length_c   1.000
_cell.angle_alpha   90.00
_cell.angle_beta   90.00
_cell.angle_gamma   90.00
#
_symmetry.space_group_name_H-M   'P 1'
#
loop_
_entity.id
_entity.type
_entity.pdbx_description
1 polymer ?
#
loop_
_entity_poly.entity_id
_entity_poly.type
_entity_poly.pdbx_seq_one_letter_code
_entity_poly.pdbx_strand_id
1 'polypeptide(L)'
;MTKWLVTFSHRDGARWQVVNFNGPQGFESAGIVDLLAIRKDHRSNKPGLKRGDFFEIVLIQVKGGFAARPSSQDVVRLAQVAKHYHPKVVVLAEWQRKQTLALFKLDKLQWKPVDPSIVFS
;
A
#
# COMPACT_ATOMS: atom_id res chain seq x y z
N MET A 1 -10.22 7.30 -7.61
CA MET A 1 -9.67 6.61 -6.42
C MET A 1 -8.24 7.00 -6.06
N THR A 2 -7.39 7.45 -6.99
CA THR A 2 -5.94 7.71 -6.79
C THR A 2 -5.56 9.12 -6.29
N LYS A 3 -6.49 10.10 -6.30
CA LYS A 3 -6.17 11.51 -5.98
C LYS A 3 -5.59 11.72 -4.58
N TRP A 4 -5.97 10.90 -3.60
CA TRP A 4 -5.42 10.98 -2.23
C TRP A 4 -3.98 10.46 -2.14
N LEU A 5 -3.64 9.43 -2.92
CA LEU A 5 -2.28 8.88 -3.01
C LEU A 5 -1.34 9.90 -3.64
N VAL A 6 -1.82 10.70 -4.59
CA VAL A 6 -1.08 11.84 -5.13
C VAL A 6 -0.76 12.84 -4.00
N THR A 7 -1.71 13.17 -3.11
CA THR A 7 -1.47 14.08 -1.98
C THR A 7 -0.33 13.62 -1.06
N PHE A 8 -0.19 12.31 -0.81
CA PHE A 8 0.88 11.77 0.04
C PHE A 8 2.17 11.48 -0.72
N SER A 9 2.12 11.35 -2.06
CA SER A 9 3.32 11.11 -2.88
C SER A 9 4.32 12.27 -2.89
N HIS A 10 3.88 13.48 -2.51
CA HIS A 10 4.63 14.72 -2.63
C HIS A 10 5.10 15.33 -1.30
N ARG A 11 4.77 14.72 -0.15
CA ARG A 11 4.87 15.43 1.12
C ARG A 11 6.27 15.56 1.71
N ASP A 12 7.19 14.62 1.49
CA ASP A 12 8.62 14.76 1.83
C ASP A 12 9.47 13.65 1.17
N GLY A 13 10.70 13.97 0.78
CA GLY A 13 11.67 12.99 0.25
C GLY A 13 11.43 12.53 -1.19
N ALA A 14 11.86 11.30 -1.51
CA ALA A 14 11.69 10.74 -2.85
C ALA A 14 10.20 10.47 -3.14
N ARG A 15 9.73 10.88 -4.33
CA ARG A 15 8.33 10.80 -4.73
C ARG A 15 7.84 9.35 -4.81
N TRP A 16 6.69 9.06 -4.21
CA TRP A 16 6.00 7.78 -4.39
C TRP A 16 5.38 7.68 -5.79
N GLN A 17 5.68 6.59 -6.48
CA GLN A 17 5.01 6.16 -7.70
C GLN A 17 3.93 5.15 -7.32
N VAL A 18 2.82 5.16 -8.03
CA VAL A 18 1.67 4.30 -7.75
C VAL A 18 1.33 3.51 -8.99
N VAL A 19 1.30 2.20 -8.85
CA VAL A 19 0.92 1.25 -9.90
C VAL A 19 -0.43 0.67 -9.52
N ASN A 20 -1.40 0.77 -10.43
CA ASN A 20 -2.71 0.15 -10.28
C ASN A 20 -2.72 -1.20 -11.00
N PHE A 21 -3.12 -2.26 -10.30
CA PHE A 21 -3.29 -3.59 -10.88
C PHE A 21 -4.73 -3.79 -11.32
N ASN A 22 -5.03 -3.42 -12.56
CA ASN A 22 -6.30 -3.73 -13.17
C ASN A 22 -6.22 -5.10 -13.86
N GLY A 23 -7.31 -5.85 -13.81
CA GLY A 23 -7.51 -7.06 -14.59
C GLY A 23 -7.68 -6.77 -16.08
N PRO A 24 -7.79 -7.83 -16.90
CA PRO A 24 -8.05 -7.71 -18.33
C PRO A 24 -9.27 -6.81 -18.57
N GLN A 25 -9.20 -5.94 -19.58
CA GLN A 25 -10.30 -5.03 -19.96
C GLN A 25 -10.69 -3.98 -18.91
N GLY A 26 -9.84 -3.73 -17.90
CA GLY A 26 -10.07 -2.66 -16.91
C GLY A 26 -10.97 -3.07 -15.74
N PHE A 27 -11.33 -4.36 -15.64
CA PHE A 27 -11.96 -4.93 -14.45
C PHE A 27 -10.97 -5.04 -13.28
N GLU A 28 -11.44 -5.36 -12.08
CA GLU A 28 -10.54 -5.63 -10.94
C GLU A 28 -9.68 -6.87 -11.23
N SER A 29 -8.39 -6.80 -10.88
CA SER A 29 -7.50 -7.96 -10.97
C SER A 29 -7.96 -9.03 -9.96
N ALA A 30 -7.80 -10.32 -10.30
CA ALA A 30 -8.14 -11.41 -9.38
C ALA A 30 -7.25 -11.46 -8.11
N GLY A 31 -6.20 -10.62 -8.06
CA GLY A 31 -5.28 -10.52 -6.94
C GLY A 31 -5.86 -9.78 -5.72
N ILE A 32 -5.28 -10.06 -4.56
CA ILE A 32 -5.56 -9.40 -3.26
C ILE A 32 -4.71 -8.12 -3.05
N VAL A 33 -4.10 -7.58 -4.10
CA VAL A 33 -3.36 -6.33 -4.04
C VAL A 33 -3.83 -5.50 -5.21
N ASP A 34 -4.50 -4.40 -4.92
CA ASP A 34 -5.09 -3.54 -5.93
C ASP A 34 -4.06 -2.50 -6.40
N LEU A 35 -3.27 -1.96 -5.46
CA LEU A 35 -2.25 -0.96 -5.75
C LEU A 35 -0.90 -1.32 -5.13
N LEU A 36 0.16 -0.89 -5.81
CA LEU A 36 1.53 -0.87 -5.33
C LEU A 36 1.98 0.58 -5.28
N ALA A 37 2.39 1.07 -4.11
CA ALA A 37 3.15 2.32 -4.02
C ALA A 37 4.64 1.97 -3.85
N ILE A 38 5.49 2.57 -4.67
CA ILE A 38 6.93 2.34 -4.66
C ILE A 38 7.70 3.66 -4.77
N ARG A 39 8.81 3.78 -4.06
CA ARG A 39 9.76 4.89 -4.23
C ARG A 39 11.18 4.42 -4.07
N LYS A 40 12.15 5.23 -4.52
CA LYS A 40 13.55 5.02 -4.16
C LYS A 40 13.75 5.25 -2.66
N ASP A 41 14.50 4.36 -2.02
CA ASP A 41 14.96 4.56 -0.66
C ASP A 41 16.24 5.40 -0.68
N HIS A 42 16.09 6.67 -0.31
CA HIS A 42 17.19 7.60 -0.17
C HIS A 42 17.76 7.65 1.26
N ARG A 43 17.33 6.78 2.17
CA ARG A 43 17.79 6.76 3.57
C ARG A 43 18.81 5.66 3.82
N SER A 44 18.74 4.56 3.09
CA SER A 44 19.68 3.45 3.24
C SER A 44 21.06 3.77 2.66
N ASN A 45 22.08 3.67 3.52
CA ASN A 45 23.48 3.59 3.13
C ASN A 45 23.99 2.19 3.49
N LYS A 46 23.82 1.22 2.59
CA LYS A 46 24.42 -0.09 2.75
C LYS A 46 25.80 -0.11 2.08
N PRO A 47 26.81 -0.78 2.67
CA PRO A 47 28.13 -0.90 2.06
C PRO A 47 28.04 -1.44 0.63
N GLY A 48 28.77 -0.81 -0.31
CA GLY A 48 28.81 -1.23 -1.71
C GLY A 48 27.63 -0.78 -2.58
N LEU A 49 26.66 -0.05 -2.04
CA LEU A 49 25.49 0.44 -2.77
C LEU A 49 25.32 1.94 -2.61
N LYS A 50 24.77 2.60 -3.64
CA LYS A 50 24.52 4.03 -3.65
C LYS A 50 23.14 4.34 -3.08
N ARG A 51 23.02 5.56 -2.55
CA ARG A 51 21.75 6.14 -2.15
C ARG A 51 20.75 6.10 -3.31
N GLY A 52 19.59 5.47 -3.09
CA GLY A 52 18.55 5.31 -4.11
C GLY A 52 18.68 4.07 -5.01
N ASP A 53 19.61 3.17 -4.73
CA ASP A 53 19.66 1.84 -5.37
C ASP A 53 18.55 0.91 -4.85
N PHE A 54 18.08 1.13 -3.62
CA PHE A 54 16.96 0.38 -3.03
C PHE A 54 15.61 1.04 -3.28
N PHE A 55 14.55 0.26 -3.07
CA PHE A 55 13.18 0.72 -3.10
C PHE A 55 12.48 0.47 -1.77
N GLU A 56 11.52 1.34 -1.46
CA GLU A 56 10.48 1.04 -0.50
C GLU A 56 9.19 0.71 -1.22
N ILE A 57 8.52 -0.32 -0.74
CA ILE A 57 7.30 -0.86 -1.34
C ILE A 57 6.18 -0.85 -0.29
N VAL A 58 5.01 -0.35 -0.67
CA VAL A 58 3.76 -0.47 0.09
C VAL A 58 2.76 -1.21 -0.78
N LEU A 59 2.23 -2.32 -0.27
CA LEU A 59 1.15 -3.06 -0.91
C LEU A 59 -0.19 -2.56 -0.37
N ILE A 60 -1.15 -2.30 -1.24
CA ILE A 60 -2.42 -1.69 -0.86
C ILE A 60 -3.58 -2.49 -1.41
N GLN A 61 -4.46 -2.93 -0.52
CA GLN A 61 -5.82 -3.34 -0.86
C GLN A 61 -6.75 -2.13 -0.65
N VAL A 62 -7.65 -1.88 -1.59
CA VAL A 62 -8.63 -0.82 -1.55
C VAL A 62 -10.01 -1.43 -1.33
N LYS A 63 -10.80 -0.82 -0.45
CA LYS A 63 -12.24 -1.11 -0.29
C LYS A 63 -13.01 0.20 -0.24
N GLY A 64 -14.20 0.22 -0.82
CA GLY A 64 -15.04 1.41 -0.87
C GLY A 64 -16.53 1.08 -0.86
N GLY A 65 -17.33 2.05 -0.40
CA GLY A 65 -18.79 1.93 -0.43
C GLY A 65 -19.32 0.83 0.48
N PHE A 66 -20.02 -0.15 -0.11
CA PHE A 66 -20.59 -1.30 0.60
C PHE A 66 -19.73 -2.58 0.48
N ALA A 67 -18.55 -2.49 -0.13
CA ALA A 67 -17.67 -3.64 -0.24
C ALA A 67 -17.23 -4.09 1.16
N ALA A 68 -17.33 -5.40 1.42
CA ALA A 68 -16.87 -5.98 2.67
C ALA A 68 -15.35 -5.78 2.84
N ARG A 69 -14.91 -5.68 4.09
CA ARG A 69 -13.48 -5.74 4.44
C ARG A 69 -12.89 -7.09 3.96
N PRO A 70 -11.57 -7.17 3.74
CA PRO A 70 -10.91 -8.43 3.38
C PRO A 70 -11.27 -9.56 4.36
N SER A 71 -11.56 -10.74 3.83
CA SER A 71 -11.83 -11.92 4.64
C SER A 71 -10.58 -12.37 5.40
N SER A 72 -10.74 -13.26 6.38
CA SER A 72 -9.60 -13.88 7.06
C SER A 72 -8.68 -14.61 6.07
N GLN A 73 -9.23 -15.21 5.02
CA GLN A 73 -8.45 -15.87 3.97
C GLN A 73 -7.64 -14.85 3.15
N ASP A 74 -8.23 -13.71 2.81
CA ASP A 74 -7.51 -12.62 2.11
C ASP A 74 -6.36 -12.08 2.97
N VAL A 75 -6.59 -11.93 4.27
CA VAL A 75 -5.57 -11.48 5.23
C VAL A 75 -4.39 -12.46 5.30
N VAL A 76 -4.67 -13.77 5.35
CA VAL A 76 -3.61 -14.80 5.33
C VAL A 76 -2.82 -14.75 4.02
N ARG A 77 -3.50 -14.63 2.88
CA ARG A 77 -2.86 -14.50 1.57
C ARG A 77 -2.01 -13.22 1.51
N LEU A 78 -2.51 -12.09 2.02
CA LEU A 78 -1.76 -10.83 2.10
C LEU A 78 -0.50 -10.95 2.94
N ALA A 79 -0.57 -11.66 4.08
CA ALA A 79 0.59 -11.92 4.90
C ALA A 79 1.64 -12.81 4.20
N GLN A 80 1.19 -13.81 3.43
CA GLN A 80 2.10 -14.62 2.60
C GLN A 80 2.78 -13.79 1.51
N VAL A 81 2.03 -12.92 0.83
CA VAL A 81 2.59 -11.98 -0.17
C VAL A 81 3.58 -11.02 0.49
N ALA A 82 3.25 -10.48 1.67
CA ALA A 82 4.16 -9.62 2.44
C ALA A 82 5.44 -10.34 2.85
N LYS A 83 5.34 -11.60 3.28
CA LYS A 83 6.51 -12.43 3.59
C LYS A 83 7.39 -12.67 2.36
N HIS A 84 6.82 -12.76 1.17
CA HIS A 84 7.59 -12.97 -0.05
C HIS A 84 8.30 -11.69 -0.51
N TYR A 85 7.57 -10.58 -0.64
CA TYR A 85 8.10 -9.33 -1.21
C TYR A 85 8.75 -8.39 -0.19
N HIS A 86 8.61 -8.67 1.11
CA HIS A 86 9.16 -7.86 2.20
C HIS A 86 8.84 -6.35 2.06
N PRO A 87 7.57 -5.97 1.86
CA PRO A 87 7.22 -4.56 1.71
C PRO A 87 7.46 -3.81 3.04
N LYS A 88 7.59 -2.48 2.97
CA LYS A 88 7.60 -1.59 4.15
C LYS A 88 6.36 -1.84 5.01
N VAL A 89 5.19 -1.95 4.37
CA VAL A 89 3.91 -2.22 5.03
C VAL A 89 2.86 -2.68 4.02
N VAL A 90 1.89 -3.46 4.50
CA VAL A 90 0.64 -3.74 3.78
C VAL A 90 -0.47 -2.88 4.36
N VAL A 91 -1.20 -2.18 3.50
CA VAL A 91 -2.26 -1.24 3.89
C VAL A 91 -3.60 -1.66 3.28
N LEU A 92 -4.64 -1.56 4.10
CA LEU A 92 -6.02 -1.53 3.66
C LEU A 92 -6.48 -0.07 3.66
N ALA A 93 -6.88 0.40 2.48
CA ALA A 93 -7.40 1.74 2.25
C ALA A 93 -8.92 1.67 2.11
N GLU A 94 -9.65 2.26 3.05
CA GLU A 94 -11.12 2.21 3.10
C GLU A 94 -11.74 3.58 2.85
N TRP A 95 -12.64 3.64 1.86
CA TRP A 95 -13.47 4.80 1.59
C TRP A 95 -14.86 4.62 2.21
N GLN A 96 -15.10 5.34 3.30
CA GLN A 96 -16.44 5.45 3.90
C GLN A 96 -17.21 6.60 3.23
N ARG A 97 -18.49 6.37 2.88
CA ARG A 97 -19.34 7.39 2.23
C ARG A 97 -19.39 8.66 3.11
N LYS A 98 -19.12 9.82 2.49
CA LYS A 98 -19.09 11.15 3.12
C LYS A 98 -17.99 11.37 4.19
N GLN A 99 -17.04 10.45 4.32
CA GLN A 99 -15.92 10.56 5.27
C GLN A 99 -14.57 10.65 4.55
N THR A 100 -13.53 10.97 5.32
CA THR A 100 -12.13 10.89 4.92
C THR A 100 -11.70 9.43 4.71
N LEU A 101 -10.69 9.23 3.87
CA LEU A 101 -10.04 7.94 3.69
C LEU A 101 -9.48 7.44 5.02
N ALA A 102 -9.81 6.20 5.39
CA ALA A 102 -9.21 5.51 6.53
C ALA A 102 -8.15 4.52 6.05
N LEU A 103 -6.98 4.53 6.69
CA LEU A 103 -5.92 3.55 6.41
C LEU A 103 -5.73 2.63 7.62
N PHE A 104 -5.51 1.36 7.31
CA PHE A 104 -5.16 0.34 8.29
C PHE A 104 -3.93 -0.41 7.83
N LYS A 105 -2.94 -0.57 8.70
CA LYS A 105 -1.81 -1.47 8.43
C LYS A 105 -2.15 -2.89 8.86
N LEU A 106 -1.62 -3.86 8.13
CA LEU A 106 -1.66 -5.26 8.55
C LEU A 106 -0.56 -5.51 9.59
N ASP A 107 -0.94 -5.95 10.78
CA ASP A 107 -0.02 -6.32 11.86
C ASP A 107 -0.52 -7.59 12.55
N LYS A 108 0.29 -8.65 12.58
CA LYS A 108 -0.07 -9.97 13.14
C LYS A 108 -1.46 -10.46 12.70
N LEU A 109 -1.74 -10.38 11.39
CA LEU A 109 -3.03 -10.77 10.79
C LEU A 109 -4.24 -9.91 11.23
N GLN A 110 -4.00 -8.73 11.80
CA GLN A 110 -5.04 -7.80 12.21
C GLN A 110 -4.87 -6.43 11.55
N TRP A 111 -5.99 -5.79 11.22
CA TRP A 111 -6.02 -4.43 10.69
C TRP A 111 -5.93 -3.43 11.84
N LYS A 112 -4.87 -2.61 11.87
CA LYS A 112 -4.69 -1.54 12.86
C LYS A 112 -4.75 -0.18 12.19
N PRO A 113 -5.52 0.80 12.70
CA PRO A 113 -5.51 2.15 12.15
C PRO A 113 -4.10 2.70 12.04
N VAL A 114 -3.79 3.42 10.96
CA VAL A 114 -2.49 4.03 10.74
C VAL A 114 -2.65 5.39 10.07
N ASP A 115 -1.87 6.37 10.53
CA ASP A 115 -1.81 7.66 9.87
C ASP A 115 -1.06 7.53 8.52
N PRO A 116 -1.58 8.12 7.42
CA PRO A 116 -0.90 8.10 6.13
C PRO A 116 0.54 8.63 6.18
N SER A 117 0.85 9.60 7.04
CA SER A 117 2.22 10.12 7.21
C SER A 117 3.19 9.04 7.68
N ILE A 118 2.75 8.08 8.49
CA ILE A 118 3.60 6.96 8.91
C ILE A 118 3.86 6.00 7.74
N VAL A 119 2.82 5.72 6.95
CA VAL A 119 2.92 4.84 5.78
C VAL A 119 3.84 5.44 4.71
N PHE A 120 3.67 6.73 4.42
CA PHE A 120 4.33 7.41 3.30
C PHE A 120 5.51 8.31 3.70
N SER A 121 5.93 8.30 4.98
CA SER A 121 7.18 8.93 5.46
C SER A 121 8.42 8.32 4.84
#